data_AF-A0A059BNC0-F1
#
_entry.id   AF-A0A059BNC0-F1
#
_cell.length_a   1.000
_cell.length_b   1.000
_cell.length_c   1.000
_cell.angle_alpha   90.00
_cell.angle_beta   90.00
_cell.angle_gamma   90.00
#
_symmetry.space_group_name_H-M   'P 1'
#
loop_
_entity.id
_entity.type
_entity.pdbx_description
1 polymer ?
#
loop_
_entity_poly.entity_id
_entity_poly.type
_entity_poly.pdbx_seq_one_letter_code
_entity_poly.pdbx_strand_id
1 'polypeptide(L)'
;MDIDGFSSLHAAASNGHAKVIKEIFRQCPDAGELVDLKGQNILHVAVLSGRTNVVRCILETVELEGLLNQPDHNDNTPLHLTIMERRSWIAAYLLRDARVDHTAQNTKGETAFDIEELTKEPHHDLKSKLSSFCLQVATLNWRQLRLPHLWNRGGGFFPCINEQKDGVWNLEQTYKQNCQALLMVATLITTVTFAAAFTMPGGYNNNRGPGQGVALLRSSGYLKQFIISDTITMTCSTMASFIIPWGAAFGKRPYVHCYVTAAVLTVVALQSTAMSFNTGLVAVLPDQTYIHTMANIVGSVFHVNTCLFLFRLAQIFSFSERCLSMISPLRRLKCNINSQIADI
;
A
#
# COMPACT_ATOMS: atom_id res chain seq x y z
N MET A 1 -3.43 -39.90 6.90
CA MET A 1 -2.56 -39.17 5.96
C MET A 1 -2.68 -39.88 4.62
N ASP A 2 -2.51 -39.17 3.51
CA ASP A 2 -2.45 -39.80 2.19
C ASP A 2 -1.08 -40.49 1.95
N ILE A 3 -0.84 -40.92 0.71
CA ILE A 3 0.39 -41.61 0.29
C ILE A 3 1.66 -40.75 0.43
N ASP A 4 1.52 -39.42 0.48
CA ASP A 4 2.63 -38.46 0.60
C ASP A 4 2.78 -37.93 2.05
N GLY A 5 2.04 -38.51 3.01
CA GLY A 5 2.00 -38.01 4.38
C GLY A 5 1.18 -36.74 4.55
N PHE A 6 0.44 -36.33 3.52
CA PHE A 6 -0.38 -35.13 3.55
C PHE A 6 -1.55 -35.34 4.52
N SER A 7 -1.67 -34.41 5.48
CA SER A 7 -2.77 -34.38 6.42
C SER A 7 -3.91 -33.54 5.84
N SER A 8 -5.10 -33.60 6.45
CA SER A 8 -6.19 -32.70 6.11
C SER A 8 -5.79 -31.22 6.24
N LEU A 9 -4.86 -30.92 7.16
CA LEU A 9 -4.32 -29.58 7.38
C LEU A 9 -3.35 -29.16 6.25
N HIS A 10 -2.51 -30.07 5.76
CA HIS A 10 -1.67 -29.83 4.58
C HIS A 10 -2.53 -29.58 3.33
N ALA A 11 -3.60 -30.37 3.13
CA ALA A 11 -4.56 -30.14 2.05
C ALA A 11 -5.25 -28.77 2.17
N ALA A 12 -5.62 -28.35 3.38
CA ALA A 12 -6.18 -27.01 3.62
C ALA A 12 -5.17 -25.91 3.29
N ALA A 13 -3.90 -26.07 3.65
CA ALA A 13 -2.83 -25.10 3.34
C ALA A 13 -2.56 -25.00 1.83
N SER A 14 -2.43 -26.14 1.15
CA SER A 14 -2.21 -26.22 -0.31
C SER A 14 -3.35 -25.57 -1.11
N ASN A 15 -4.59 -25.72 -0.65
CA ASN A 15 -5.77 -25.15 -1.30
C ASN A 15 -6.09 -23.71 -0.86
N GLY A 16 -5.37 -23.15 0.11
CA GLY A 16 -5.60 -21.78 0.56
C GLY A 16 -6.74 -21.61 1.57
N HIS A 17 -7.18 -22.67 2.24
CA HIS A 17 -8.31 -22.66 3.18
C HIS A 17 -7.90 -22.18 4.59
N ALA A 18 -7.44 -20.93 4.71
CA ALA A 18 -6.94 -20.34 5.95
C ALA A 18 -7.94 -20.41 7.13
N LYS A 19 -9.25 -20.25 6.88
CA LYS A 19 -10.28 -20.37 7.94
C LYS A 19 -10.36 -21.77 8.54
N VAL A 20 -10.24 -22.79 7.69
CA VAL A 20 -10.27 -24.20 8.10
C VAL A 20 -9.04 -24.49 8.97
N ILE A 21 -7.87 -23.96 8.59
CA ILE A 21 -6.66 -24.03 9.40
C ILE A 21 -6.89 -23.38 10.78
N LYS A 22 -7.40 -22.14 10.84
CA LYS A 22 -7.69 -21.49 12.14
C LYS A 22 -8.65 -22.32 13.00
N GLU A 23 -9.72 -22.85 12.41
CA GLU A 23 -10.69 -23.63 13.18
C GLU A 23 -10.10 -24.94 13.68
N ILE A 24 -9.30 -25.64 12.85
CA ILE A 24 -8.62 -26.87 13.27
C ILE A 24 -7.66 -26.58 14.42
N PHE A 25 -6.89 -25.50 14.38
CA PHE A 25 -5.99 -25.13 15.49
C PHE A 25 -6.70 -24.72 16.77
N ARG A 26 -7.91 -24.15 16.68
CA ARG A 26 -8.73 -23.86 17.86
C ARG A 26 -9.20 -25.12 18.57
N GLN A 27 -9.49 -26.17 17.81
CA GLN A 27 -9.97 -27.45 18.34
C GLN A 27 -8.81 -28.36 18.74
N CYS A 28 -7.70 -28.32 18.00
CA CYS A 28 -6.53 -29.17 18.14
C CYS A 28 -5.24 -28.33 18.00
N PRO A 29 -4.72 -27.73 19.09
CA PRO A 29 -3.48 -26.96 19.06
C PRO A 29 -2.26 -27.77 18.61
N ASP A 30 -2.25 -29.07 18.96
CA ASP A 30 -1.17 -30.02 18.63
C ASP A 30 -1.07 -30.32 17.12
N ALA A 31 -2.05 -29.89 16.32
CA ALA A 31 -2.06 -30.09 14.87
C ALA A 31 -0.91 -29.36 14.15
N GLY A 32 -0.21 -28.43 14.81
CA GLY A 32 0.96 -27.75 14.27
C GLY A 32 2.21 -28.60 14.18
N GLU A 33 2.30 -29.68 14.94
CA GLU A 33 3.45 -30.59 14.86
C GLU A 33 3.38 -31.53 13.65
N LEU A 34 2.25 -31.53 12.93
CA LEU A 34 2.07 -32.37 11.76
C LEU A 34 2.93 -31.89 10.60
N VAL A 35 3.80 -32.79 10.13
CA VAL A 35 4.63 -32.61 8.94
C VAL A 35 4.31 -33.69 7.90
N ASP A 36 4.56 -33.40 6.63
CA ASP A 36 4.46 -34.40 5.55
C ASP A 36 5.70 -35.32 5.49
N LEU A 37 5.78 -36.22 4.49
CA LEU A 37 6.93 -37.13 4.33
C LEU A 37 8.26 -36.43 4.01
N LYS A 38 8.22 -35.14 3.63
CA LYS A 38 9.41 -34.30 3.42
C LYS A 38 9.77 -33.49 4.67
N GLY A 39 9.08 -33.68 5.78
CA GLY A 39 9.25 -32.88 6.98
C GLY A 39 8.65 -31.48 6.85
N GLN A 40 7.81 -31.24 5.83
CA GLN A 40 7.25 -29.93 5.55
C GLN A 40 6.00 -29.71 6.38
N ASN A 41 5.98 -28.62 7.14
CA ASN A 41 4.79 -28.14 7.82
C ASN A 41 3.86 -27.39 6.85
N ILE A 42 2.72 -26.95 7.38
CA ILE A 42 1.70 -26.22 6.61
C ILE A 42 2.18 -24.90 6.00
N LEU A 43 3.20 -24.26 6.58
CA LEU A 43 3.77 -23.02 6.05
C LEU A 43 4.64 -23.30 4.82
N HIS A 44 5.46 -24.36 4.84
CA HIS A 44 6.19 -24.82 3.65
C HIS A 44 5.23 -25.12 2.50
N VAL A 45 4.17 -25.88 2.78
CA VAL A 45 3.14 -26.22 1.79
C VAL A 45 2.46 -24.95 1.24
N ALA A 46 2.11 -24.00 2.11
CA ALA A 46 1.51 -22.73 1.67
C ALA A 46 2.47 -21.92 0.78
N VAL A 47 3.78 -21.93 1.06
CA VAL A 47 4.81 -21.28 0.24
C VAL A 47 4.91 -21.94 -1.13
N LEU A 48 5.06 -23.27 -1.18
CA LEU A 48 5.14 -24.06 -2.42
C LEU A 48 3.92 -23.81 -3.32
N SER A 49 2.73 -23.88 -2.73
CA SER A 49 1.45 -23.65 -3.40
C SER A 49 1.15 -22.17 -3.69
N GLY A 50 1.99 -21.23 -3.24
CA GLY A 50 1.82 -19.79 -3.47
C GLY A 50 0.61 -19.17 -2.76
N ARG A 51 0.17 -19.75 -1.64
CA ARG A 51 -1.04 -19.34 -0.90
C ARG A 51 -0.74 -18.24 0.12
N THR A 52 -0.59 -17.02 -0.37
CA THR A 52 -0.26 -15.84 0.44
C THR A 52 -1.26 -15.58 1.58
N ASN A 53 -2.54 -15.91 1.38
CA ASN A 53 -3.58 -15.76 2.39
C ASN A 53 -3.37 -16.69 3.60
N VAL A 54 -2.88 -17.91 3.37
CA VAL A 54 -2.53 -18.87 4.43
C VAL A 54 -1.25 -18.42 5.15
N VAL A 55 -0.23 -17.95 4.40
CA VAL A 55 1.00 -17.42 5.01
C VAL A 55 0.69 -16.25 5.94
N ARG A 56 -0.11 -15.28 5.49
CA ARG A 56 -0.54 -14.16 6.35
C ARG A 56 -1.31 -14.63 7.57
N CYS A 57 -2.23 -15.58 7.39
CA CYS A 57 -3.00 -16.17 8.47
C CYS A 57 -2.10 -16.79 9.56
N ILE A 58 -1.05 -17.51 9.14
CA ILE A 58 -0.07 -18.12 10.04
C ILE A 58 0.72 -17.03 10.78
N LEU A 59 1.22 -16.01 10.08
CA LEU A 59 1.95 -14.89 10.68
C LEU A 59 1.12 -14.10 11.71
N GLU A 60 -0.19 -13.94 11.46
CA GLU A 60 -1.11 -13.25 12.37
C GLU A 60 -1.51 -14.07 13.61
N THR A 61 -1.18 -15.37 13.66
CA THR A 61 -1.62 -16.29 14.72
C THR A 61 -0.41 -16.63 15.60
N VAL A 62 -0.41 -16.17 16.85
CA VAL A 62 0.72 -16.30 17.77
C VAL A 62 1.03 -17.76 18.09
N GLU A 63 -0.01 -18.59 18.17
CA GLU A 63 0.08 -20.02 18.45
C GLU A 63 0.82 -20.80 17.35
N LEU A 64 0.96 -20.22 16.15
CA LEU A 64 1.62 -20.82 14.99
C LEU A 64 3.06 -20.36 14.78
N GLU A 65 3.60 -19.60 15.73
CA GLU A 65 4.96 -19.06 15.67
C GLU A 65 6.02 -20.16 15.56
N GLY A 66 5.80 -21.31 16.18
CA GLY A 66 6.72 -22.46 16.11
C GLY A 66 6.94 -22.99 14.68
N LEU A 67 6.05 -22.68 13.74
CA LEU A 67 6.13 -23.14 12.35
C LEU A 67 7.05 -22.30 11.48
N LEU A 68 7.39 -21.07 11.89
CA LEU A 68 8.06 -20.09 11.04
C LEU A 68 9.48 -20.52 10.64
N ASN A 69 10.19 -21.16 11.56
CA ASN A 69 11.61 -21.51 11.43
C ASN A 69 11.86 -23.02 11.45
N GLN A 70 10.79 -23.81 11.45
CA GLN A 70 10.93 -25.27 11.45
C GLN A 70 11.59 -25.69 10.12
N PRO A 71 12.68 -26.47 10.16
CA PRO A 71 13.29 -27.01 8.95
C PRO A 71 12.52 -28.21 8.40
N ASP A 72 12.54 -28.38 7.08
CA ASP A 72 12.17 -29.64 6.42
C ASP A 72 13.32 -30.67 6.48
N HIS A 73 13.16 -31.86 5.87
CA HIS A 73 14.20 -32.91 5.86
C HIS A 73 15.50 -32.51 5.16
N ASN A 74 15.52 -31.41 4.42
CA ASN A 74 16.69 -30.84 3.75
C ASN A 74 17.22 -29.60 4.51
N ASP A 75 16.80 -29.42 5.76
CA ASP A 75 17.03 -28.25 6.60
C ASP A 75 16.57 -26.93 5.96
N ASN A 76 15.69 -26.98 4.96
CA ASN A 76 15.14 -25.77 4.37
C ASN A 76 14.04 -25.25 5.28
N THR A 77 14.19 -24.02 5.75
CA THR A 77 13.08 -23.29 6.37
C THR A 77 12.07 -22.82 5.30
N PRO A 78 10.85 -22.40 5.68
CA PRO A 78 9.90 -21.83 4.73
C PRO A 78 10.47 -20.65 3.95
N LEU A 79 11.39 -19.89 4.54
CA LEU A 79 12.08 -18.79 3.86
C LEU A 79 12.96 -19.28 2.71
N HIS A 80 13.72 -20.38 2.88
CA HIS A 80 14.51 -20.99 1.78
C HIS A 80 13.62 -21.35 0.60
N LEU A 81 12.47 -21.99 0.87
CA LEU A 81 11.51 -22.36 -0.18
C LEU A 81 10.94 -21.14 -0.92
N THR A 82 10.76 -19.99 -0.27
CA THR A 82 10.28 -18.79 -0.99
C THR A 82 11.26 -18.34 -2.08
N ILE A 83 12.56 -18.52 -1.85
CA ILE A 83 13.61 -18.12 -2.80
C ILE A 83 13.72 -19.17 -3.91
N MET A 84 13.76 -20.45 -3.54
CA MET A 84 13.81 -21.57 -4.49
C MET A 84 12.61 -21.56 -5.46
N GLU A 85 11.40 -21.33 -4.94
CA GLU A 85 10.16 -21.28 -5.71
C GLU A 85 9.86 -19.91 -6.32
N ARG A 86 10.78 -18.95 -6.19
CA ARG A 86 10.67 -17.57 -6.72
C ARG A 86 9.38 -16.86 -6.29
N ARG A 87 8.93 -17.11 -5.06
CA ARG A 87 7.73 -16.49 -4.45
C ARG A 87 8.08 -15.16 -3.79
N SER A 88 8.48 -14.17 -4.59
CA SER A 88 9.00 -12.87 -4.11
C SER A 88 8.08 -12.15 -3.14
N TRP A 89 6.76 -12.24 -3.37
CA TRP A 89 5.75 -11.60 -2.52
C TRP A 89 5.63 -12.26 -1.15
N ILE A 90 5.77 -13.60 -1.10
CA ILE A 90 5.71 -14.36 0.14
C ILE A 90 7.01 -14.17 0.93
N ALA A 91 8.16 -14.16 0.24
CA ALA A 91 9.44 -13.79 0.84
C ALA A 91 9.36 -12.42 1.54
N ALA A 92 8.74 -11.42 0.90
CA ALA A 92 8.56 -10.10 1.49
C ALA A 92 7.68 -10.07 2.75
N TYR A 93 6.72 -11.00 2.90
CA TYR A 93 5.93 -11.13 4.13
C TYR A 93 6.74 -11.78 5.24
N LEU A 94 7.49 -12.86 4.95
CA LEU A 94 8.31 -13.55 5.95
C LEU A 94 9.45 -12.66 6.45
N LEU A 95 10.15 -11.95 5.55
CA LEU A 95 11.26 -11.06 5.91
C LEU A 95 10.85 -9.83 6.73
N ARG A 96 9.55 -9.49 6.75
CA ARG A 96 9.01 -8.41 7.59
C ARG A 96 8.76 -8.84 9.02
N ASP A 97 8.58 -10.14 9.23
CA ASP A 97 8.27 -10.67 10.54
C ASP A 97 9.58 -10.93 11.29
N ALA A 98 9.78 -10.19 12.39
CA ALA A 98 11.02 -10.25 13.17
C ALA A 98 11.30 -11.62 13.80
N ARG A 99 10.31 -12.51 13.81
CA ARG A 99 10.42 -13.87 14.36
C ARG A 99 11.02 -14.86 13.38
N VAL A 100 11.07 -14.53 12.09
CA VAL A 100 11.66 -15.40 11.07
C VAL A 100 13.19 -15.35 11.17
N ASP A 101 13.83 -16.51 11.27
CA ASP A 101 15.28 -16.63 11.29
C ASP A 101 15.84 -16.53 9.87
N HIS A 102 16.57 -15.44 9.66
CA HIS A 102 17.22 -15.10 8.40
C HIS A 102 18.59 -15.79 8.23
N THR A 103 19.10 -16.40 9.30
CA THR A 103 20.46 -16.97 9.39
C THR A 103 20.48 -18.49 9.39
N ALA A 104 19.31 -19.13 9.39
CA ALA A 104 19.20 -20.58 9.26
C ALA A 104 19.87 -21.06 7.97
N GLN A 105 20.60 -22.17 8.06
CA GLN A 105 21.31 -22.79 6.94
C GLN A 105 20.67 -24.13 6.62
N ASN A 106 20.54 -24.43 5.33
CA ASN A 106 20.10 -25.75 4.86
C ASN A 106 21.21 -26.80 4.98
N THR A 107 20.94 -28.04 4.57
CA THR A 107 21.92 -29.15 4.62
C THR A 107 23.18 -28.88 3.77
N LYS A 108 23.12 -27.94 2.81
CA LYS A 108 24.27 -27.51 2.01
C LYS A 108 25.08 -26.40 2.67
N GLY A 109 24.68 -25.94 3.86
CA GLY A 109 25.28 -24.79 4.55
C GLY A 109 24.90 -23.45 3.96
N GLU A 110 23.88 -23.39 3.10
CA GLU A 110 23.41 -22.17 2.44
C GLU A 110 22.30 -21.54 3.26
N THR A 111 22.38 -20.24 3.50
CA THR A 111 21.21 -19.46 3.96
C THR A 111 20.24 -19.23 2.80
N ALA A 112 19.00 -18.84 3.11
CA ALA A 112 18.02 -18.48 2.08
C ALA A 112 18.54 -17.41 1.10
N PHE A 113 19.45 -16.53 1.56
CA PHE A 113 20.09 -15.51 0.72
C PHE A 113 21.24 -16.07 -0.13
N ASP A 114 21.96 -17.08 0.36
CA ASP A 114 23.04 -17.71 -0.41
C ASP A 114 22.49 -18.53 -1.59
N ILE A 115 21.28 -19.09 -1.44
CA ILE A 115 20.57 -19.77 -2.54
C ILE A 115 20.34 -18.81 -3.72
N GLU A 116 20.05 -17.54 -3.45
CA GLU A 116 19.86 -16.54 -4.49
C GLU A 116 21.11 -16.37 -5.37
N GLU A 117 22.30 -16.44 -4.76
CA GLU A 117 23.59 -16.28 -5.46
C GLU A 117 23.92 -17.46 -6.39
N LEU A 118 23.48 -18.68 -6.04
CA LEU A 118 23.75 -19.88 -6.82
C LEU A 118 22.81 -20.08 -8.02
N THR A 119 21.63 -19.44 -8.00
CA THR A 119 20.75 -19.41 -9.18
C THR A 119 21.29 -18.43 -10.23
N LYS A 120 22.35 -18.82 -10.95
CA LYS A 120 23.02 -18.09 -12.05
C LYS A 120 22.13 -17.89 -13.31
N GLU A 121 20.90 -17.43 -13.13
CA GLU A 121 20.05 -16.93 -14.21
C GLU A 121 19.97 -15.39 -14.10
N PRO A 122 20.01 -14.64 -15.21
CA PRO A 122 20.13 -13.18 -15.22
C PRO A 122 18.81 -12.47 -14.87
N HIS A 123 18.17 -12.85 -13.77
CA HIS A 123 16.93 -12.25 -13.28
C HIS A 123 17.22 -11.19 -12.20
N HIS A 124 17.41 -9.96 -12.66
CA HIS A 124 17.78 -8.77 -11.87
C HIS A 124 16.69 -8.29 -10.85
N ASP A 125 15.48 -8.85 -10.91
CA ASP A 125 14.30 -8.34 -10.18
C ASP A 125 14.17 -8.88 -8.74
N LEU A 126 14.49 -10.16 -8.49
CA LEU A 126 14.42 -10.75 -7.15
C LEU A 126 15.58 -10.23 -6.27
N LYS A 127 16.80 -10.25 -6.82
CA LYS A 127 18.04 -9.78 -6.18
C LYS A 127 17.99 -8.31 -5.79
N SER A 128 17.45 -7.45 -6.65
CA SER A 128 17.33 -6.01 -6.34
C SER A 128 16.23 -5.72 -5.31
N LYS A 129 15.13 -6.48 -5.32
CA LYS A 129 14.04 -6.35 -4.33
C LYS A 129 14.47 -6.84 -2.95
N LEU A 130 15.13 -8.00 -2.88
CA LEU A 130 15.62 -8.58 -1.64
C LEU A 130 16.81 -7.78 -1.10
N SER A 131 17.78 -7.39 -1.93
CA SER A 131 18.91 -6.54 -1.49
C SER A 131 18.45 -5.20 -0.89
N SER A 132 17.49 -4.52 -1.52
CA SER A 132 16.90 -3.28 -1.00
C SER A 132 16.17 -3.51 0.33
N PHE A 133 15.44 -4.63 0.44
CA PHE A 133 14.70 -5.00 1.63
C PHE A 133 15.63 -5.40 2.79
N CYS A 134 16.66 -6.19 2.52
CA CYS A 134 17.69 -6.60 3.47
C CYS A 134 18.49 -5.40 3.98
N LEU A 135 18.82 -4.42 3.13
CA LEU A 135 19.47 -3.19 3.58
C LEU A 135 18.57 -2.39 4.54
N GLN A 136 17.26 -2.42 4.32
CA GLN A 136 16.28 -1.72 5.15
C GLN A 136 15.96 -2.46 6.48
N VAL A 137 16.08 -3.78 6.51
CA VAL A 137 15.92 -4.60 7.72
C VAL A 137 17.22 -4.64 8.55
N ALA A 138 18.39 -4.76 7.91
CA ALA A 138 19.68 -4.76 8.58
C ALA A 138 20.03 -3.41 9.24
N THR A 139 19.51 -2.31 8.71
CA THR A 139 19.64 -0.97 9.32
C THR A 139 18.74 -0.78 10.55
N LEU A 140 17.74 -1.65 10.73
CA LEU A 140 16.89 -1.72 11.91
C LEU A 140 17.29 -2.93 12.74
N ASN A 141 18.45 -2.87 13.39
CA ASN A 141 18.94 -3.94 14.25
C ASN A 141 18.13 -3.97 15.57
N TRP A 142 16.95 -4.61 15.55
CA TRP A 142 16.00 -4.72 16.67
C TRP A 142 16.53 -5.51 17.89
N ARG A 143 17.76 -6.05 17.83
CA ARG A 143 18.39 -6.79 18.93
C ARG A 143 18.61 -5.97 20.22
N GLN A 144 18.39 -4.65 20.22
CA GLN A 144 18.58 -3.81 21.41
C GLN A 144 17.31 -3.26 22.08
N LEU A 145 16.09 -3.49 21.58
CA LEU A 145 14.88 -3.11 22.32
C LEU A 145 14.09 -4.35 22.76
N ARG A 146 14.54 -4.97 23.86
CA ARG A 146 13.65 -5.76 24.72
C ARG A 146 12.65 -4.81 25.37
N LEU A 147 11.45 -4.71 24.82
CA LEU A 147 10.26 -4.28 25.53
C LEU A 147 9.11 -5.25 25.22
N PRO A 148 8.66 -6.05 26.19
CA PRO A 148 7.55 -6.99 25.99
C PRO A 148 6.20 -6.26 26.13
N HIS A 149 5.20 -6.74 25.37
CA HIS A 149 3.74 -6.59 25.61
C HIS A 149 2.93 -5.38 25.09
N LEU A 150 3.31 -4.68 24.01
CA LEU A 150 2.46 -3.63 23.41
C LEU A 150 1.97 -3.90 21.96
N TRP A 151 1.75 -5.16 21.58
CA TRP A 151 1.06 -5.48 20.32
C TRP A 151 -0.46 -5.69 20.46
N ASN A 152 -1.00 -5.65 21.68
CA ASN A 152 -2.43 -5.85 21.91
C ASN A 152 -3.21 -4.53 21.92
N ARG A 153 -3.28 -3.83 20.80
CA ARG A 153 -4.36 -2.86 20.56
C ARG A 153 -4.65 -2.73 19.07
N GLY A 154 -5.84 -3.24 18.70
CA GLY A 154 -6.31 -3.42 17.34
C GLY A 154 -6.19 -2.19 16.44
N GLY A 155 -5.79 -2.45 15.20
CA GLY A 155 -5.66 -1.44 14.15
C GLY A 155 -4.79 -1.93 12.99
N GLY A 156 -4.94 -3.19 12.56
CA GLY A 156 -4.24 -3.73 11.41
C GLY A 156 -4.76 -3.12 10.11
N PHE A 157 -3.95 -2.26 9.50
CA PHE A 157 -4.12 -1.73 8.15
C PHE A 157 -3.87 -2.90 7.18
N PHE A 158 -4.92 -3.32 6.45
CA PHE A 158 -5.04 -4.39 5.42
C PHE A 158 -5.90 -5.61 5.84
N PRO A 159 -7.19 -5.67 5.43
CA PRO A 159 -8.03 -6.82 5.64
C PRO A 159 -7.57 -8.05 4.84
N CYS A 160 -7.74 -9.21 5.46
CA CYS A 160 -7.48 -10.50 4.87
C CYS A 160 -8.35 -10.73 3.62
N ILE A 161 -7.74 -10.77 2.43
CA ILE A 161 -8.40 -11.21 1.19
C ILE A 161 -8.68 -12.71 1.30
N ASN A 162 -9.94 -13.06 1.59
CA ASN A 162 -10.52 -14.39 1.38
C ASN A 162 -11.15 -14.42 -0.02
N GLU A 163 -10.79 -15.41 -0.83
CA GLU A 163 -11.65 -15.87 -1.92
C GLU A 163 -12.83 -16.64 -1.32
N GLN A 164 -13.82 -15.89 -0.82
CA GLN A 164 -15.18 -16.34 -0.58
C GLN A 164 -16.08 -15.14 -0.89
N LYS A 165 -17.09 -15.34 -1.73
CA LYS A 165 -17.96 -14.29 -2.31
C LYS A 165 -18.51 -13.28 -1.29
N ASP A 166 -18.61 -13.65 -0.01
CA ASP A 166 -19.12 -12.82 1.08
C ASP A 166 -18.15 -11.69 1.49
N GLY A 167 -16.83 -11.90 1.35
CA GLY A 167 -15.82 -10.86 1.61
C GLY A 167 -15.74 -9.80 0.51
N VAL A 168 -16.05 -10.19 -0.74
CA VAL A 168 -16.10 -9.28 -1.88
C VAL A 168 -17.26 -8.31 -1.74
N TRP A 169 -18.43 -8.76 -1.26
CA TRP A 169 -19.57 -7.88 -0.99
C TRP A 169 -19.24 -6.86 0.11
N ASN A 170 -18.60 -7.27 1.21
CA ASN A 170 -18.22 -6.35 2.30
C ASN A 170 -17.13 -5.35 1.89
N LEU A 171 -16.14 -5.77 1.08
CA LEU A 171 -15.09 -4.89 0.57
C LEU A 171 -15.65 -3.92 -0.48
N GLU A 172 -16.48 -4.39 -1.41
CA GLU A 172 -17.16 -3.56 -2.40
C GLU A 172 -18.06 -2.52 -1.71
N GLN A 173 -18.75 -2.91 -0.64
CA GLN A 173 -19.57 -2.02 0.17
C GLN A 173 -18.73 -1.00 0.96
N THR A 174 -17.59 -1.42 1.50
CA THR A 174 -16.61 -0.53 2.17
C THR A 174 -16.04 0.49 1.18
N TYR A 175 -15.64 0.07 -0.02
CA TYR A 175 -15.15 1.01 -1.04
C TYR A 175 -16.23 1.96 -1.55
N LYS A 176 -17.47 1.49 -1.70
CA LYS A 176 -18.61 2.34 -2.05
C LYS A 176 -18.84 3.41 -0.99
N GLN A 177 -18.81 3.04 0.30
CA GLN A 177 -18.91 3.98 1.42
C GLN A 177 -17.75 4.97 1.44
N ASN A 178 -16.51 4.51 1.26
CA ASN A 178 -15.34 5.38 1.22
C ASN A 178 -15.34 6.31 0.00
N CYS A 179 -15.82 5.86 -1.16
CA CYS A 179 -16.01 6.71 -2.34
C CYS A 179 -17.06 7.79 -2.10
N GLN A 180 -18.17 7.45 -1.45
CA GLN A 180 -19.18 8.42 -1.06
C GLN A 180 -18.62 9.45 -0.09
N ALA A 181 -17.88 9.03 0.93
CA ALA A 181 -17.22 9.93 1.86
C ALA A 181 -16.19 10.84 1.14
N LEU A 182 -15.35 10.29 0.26
CA LEU A 182 -14.39 11.08 -0.52
C LEU A 182 -15.07 12.07 -1.47
N LEU A 183 -16.16 11.66 -2.13
CA LEU A 183 -16.94 12.55 -3.00
C LEU A 183 -17.58 13.69 -2.20
N MET A 184 -18.11 13.39 -1.02
CA MET A 184 -18.61 14.41 -0.09
C MET A 184 -17.50 15.40 0.30
N VAL A 185 -16.34 14.91 0.72
CA VAL A 185 -15.19 15.76 1.08
C VAL A 185 -14.72 16.62 -0.10
N ALA A 186 -14.57 16.02 -1.28
CA ALA A 186 -14.13 16.74 -2.48
C ALA A 186 -15.15 17.82 -2.89
N THR A 187 -16.46 17.51 -2.83
CA THR A 187 -17.52 18.48 -3.13
C THR A 187 -17.51 19.62 -2.12
N LEU A 188 -17.38 19.33 -0.82
CA LEU A 188 -17.28 20.36 0.23
C LEU A 188 -16.08 21.29 -0.01
N ILE A 189 -14.91 20.72 -0.30
CA ILE A 189 -13.72 21.51 -0.63
C ILE A 189 -13.99 22.41 -1.83
N THR A 190 -14.53 21.87 -2.94
CA THR A 190 -14.88 22.67 -4.13
C THR A 190 -15.85 23.79 -3.79
N THR A 191 -16.86 23.54 -2.96
CA THR A 191 -17.84 24.58 -2.57
C THR A 191 -17.20 25.69 -1.74
N VAL A 192 -16.31 25.34 -0.80
CA VAL A 192 -15.61 26.32 0.04
C VAL A 192 -14.65 27.17 -0.79
N THR A 193 -13.88 26.57 -1.70
CA THR A 193 -12.97 27.31 -2.57
C THR A 193 -13.70 28.15 -3.62
N PHE A 194 -14.80 27.63 -4.18
CA PHE A 194 -15.64 28.41 -5.08
C PHE A 194 -16.18 29.67 -4.39
N ALA A 195 -16.64 29.55 -3.14
CA ALA A 195 -17.05 30.71 -2.35
C ALA A 195 -15.86 31.65 -2.07
N ALA A 196 -14.69 31.11 -1.72
CA ALA A 196 -13.48 31.87 -1.43
C ALA A 196 -13.02 32.72 -2.63
N ALA A 197 -13.17 32.22 -3.86
CA ALA A 197 -12.84 32.94 -5.09
C ALA A 197 -13.63 34.25 -5.28
N PHE A 198 -14.86 34.34 -4.75
CA PHE A 198 -15.71 35.53 -4.82
C PHE A 198 -15.84 36.29 -3.49
N THR A 199 -15.17 35.82 -2.45
CA THR A 199 -15.15 36.45 -1.12
C THR A 199 -13.71 36.84 -0.77
N MET A 200 -13.15 37.68 -1.62
CA MET A 200 -11.73 38.03 -1.56
C MET A 200 -11.33 38.59 -0.17
N PRO A 201 -10.22 38.10 0.42
CA PRO A 201 -9.68 38.66 1.65
C PRO A 201 -9.45 40.17 1.51
N GLY A 202 -9.96 40.95 2.47
CA GLY A 202 -9.89 42.41 2.44
C GLY A 202 -10.99 43.10 1.62
N GLY A 203 -11.85 42.36 0.92
CA GLY A 203 -13.03 42.90 0.23
C GLY A 203 -12.74 43.67 -1.07
N TYR A 204 -13.74 44.42 -1.52
CA TYR A 204 -13.76 45.09 -2.82
C TYR A 204 -13.84 46.61 -2.68
N ASN A 205 -13.31 47.31 -3.67
CA ASN A 205 -13.44 48.76 -3.76
C ASN A 205 -14.87 49.16 -4.14
N ASN A 206 -15.58 49.82 -3.21
CA ASN A 206 -16.96 50.29 -3.40
C ASN A 206 -17.04 51.73 -3.93
N ASN A 207 -15.91 52.40 -4.15
CA ASN A 207 -15.89 53.78 -4.64
C ASN A 207 -16.31 53.82 -6.12
N ARG A 208 -17.24 54.71 -6.47
CA ARG A 208 -17.67 54.92 -7.87
C ARG A 208 -16.50 55.41 -8.71
N GLY A 209 -16.14 54.66 -9.74
CA GLY A 209 -15.03 54.96 -10.63
C GLY A 209 -14.55 53.74 -11.42
N PRO A 210 -13.50 53.87 -12.25
CA PRO A 210 -13.00 52.79 -13.10
C PRO A 210 -12.42 51.59 -12.31
N GLY A 211 -12.18 51.76 -11.00
CA GLY A 211 -11.72 50.71 -10.10
C GLY A 211 -12.82 50.12 -9.20
N GLN A 212 -14.10 50.38 -9.46
CA GLN A 212 -15.19 49.80 -8.68
C GLN A 212 -15.22 48.26 -8.85
N GLY A 213 -15.37 47.53 -7.74
CA GLY A 213 -15.45 46.06 -7.75
C GLY A 213 -14.11 45.33 -7.83
N VAL A 214 -12.96 46.02 -7.84
CA VAL A 214 -11.64 45.37 -7.77
C VAL A 214 -11.27 45.02 -6.33
N ALA A 215 -10.55 43.92 -6.13
CA ALA A 215 -10.06 43.53 -4.80
C ALA A 215 -9.10 44.59 -4.22
N LEU A 216 -9.29 44.97 -2.97
CA LEU A 216 -8.52 46.05 -2.32
C LEU A 216 -7.03 45.68 -2.18
N LEU A 217 -6.74 44.43 -1.88
CA LEU A 217 -5.38 43.93 -1.67
C LEU A 217 -4.69 43.42 -2.94
N ARG A 218 -5.13 43.85 -4.14
CA ARG A 218 -4.63 43.31 -5.44
C ARG A 218 -3.11 43.40 -5.64
N SER A 219 -2.45 44.35 -5.00
CA SER A 219 -1.00 44.53 -5.07
C SER A 219 -0.23 43.60 -4.13
N SER A 220 -0.90 43.03 -3.11
CA SER A 220 -0.28 42.16 -2.12
C SER A 220 0.18 40.84 -2.74
N GLY A 221 1.42 40.45 -2.46
CA GLY A 221 1.97 39.16 -2.89
C GLY A 221 1.22 37.98 -2.27
N TYR A 222 0.78 38.10 -1.01
CA TYR A 222 0.05 37.06 -0.30
C TYR A 222 -1.34 36.82 -0.87
N LEU A 223 -2.03 37.86 -1.36
CA LEU A 223 -3.31 37.70 -2.06
C LEU A 223 -3.13 36.91 -3.37
N LYS A 224 -2.04 37.15 -4.11
CA LYS A 224 -1.74 36.36 -5.32
C LYS A 224 -1.48 34.89 -4.99
N GLN A 225 -0.74 34.62 -3.91
CA GLN A 225 -0.52 33.24 -3.44
C GLN A 225 -1.82 32.56 -3.00
N PHE A 226 -2.70 33.29 -2.31
CA PHE A 226 -4.05 32.83 -1.95
C PHE A 226 -4.83 32.37 -3.19
N ILE A 227 -4.94 33.22 -4.22
CA ILE A 227 -5.67 32.90 -5.45
C ILE A 227 -5.08 31.67 -6.14
N ILE A 228 -3.75 31.57 -6.25
CA ILE A 228 -3.09 30.41 -6.87
C ILE A 228 -3.40 29.13 -6.10
N SER A 229 -3.25 29.15 -4.77
CA SER A 229 -3.50 27.98 -3.93
C SER A 229 -4.96 27.54 -3.97
N ASP A 230 -5.89 28.50 -3.93
CA ASP A 230 -7.33 28.25 -4.01
C ASP A 230 -7.74 27.66 -5.36
N THR A 231 -7.13 28.14 -6.45
CA THR A 231 -7.34 27.59 -7.81
C THR A 231 -6.84 26.14 -7.93
N ILE A 232 -5.67 25.84 -7.34
CA ILE A 232 -5.13 24.47 -7.31
C ILE A 232 -6.08 23.56 -6.53
N THR A 233 -6.50 23.97 -5.34
CA THR A 233 -7.47 23.23 -4.54
C THR A 233 -8.73 22.93 -5.34
N MET A 234 -9.35 23.96 -5.92
CA MET A 234 -10.62 23.82 -6.65
C MET A 234 -10.48 22.88 -7.86
N THR A 235 -9.37 22.98 -8.59
CA THR A 235 -9.12 22.12 -9.76
C THR A 235 -8.91 20.66 -9.35
N CYS A 236 -8.11 20.41 -8.30
CA CYS A 236 -7.86 19.06 -7.79
C CYS A 236 -9.11 18.42 -7.19
N SER A 237 -9.91 19.14 -6.40
CA SER A 237 -11.14 18.62 -5.79
C SER A 237 -12.24 18.37 -6.83
N THR A 238 -12.36 19.24 -7.84
CA THR A 238 -13.29 19.05 -8.95
C THR A 238 -12.90 17.83 -9.77
N MET A 239 -11.63 17.67 -10.11
CA MET A 239 -11.12 16.48 -10.82
C MET A 239 -11.38 15.19 -10.02
N ALA A 240 -11.14 15.20 -8.71
CA ALA A 240 -11.45 14.05 -7.84
C ALA A 240 -12.95 13.71 -7.85
N SER A 241 -13.82 14.72 -7.81
CA SER A 241 -15.27 14.56 -7.84
C SER A 241 -15.78 13.96 -9.15
N PHE A 242 -15.12 14.22 -10.28
CA PHE A 242 -15.43 13.61 -11.58
C PHE A 242 -14.88 12.17 -11.71
N ILE A 243 -13.67 11.91 -11.20
CA ILE A 243 -13.03 10.59 -11.30
C ILE A 243 -13.80 9.51 -10.53
N ILE A 244 -14.40 9.82 -9.38
CA ILE A 244 -15.08 8.84 -8.54
C ILE A 244 -16.31 8.21 -9.25
N PRO A 245 -17.29 8.99 -9.76
CA PRO A 245 -18.41 8.44 -10.53
C PRO A 245 -17.96 7.83 -11.86
N TRP A 246 -16.97 8.44 -12.53
CA TRP A 246 -16.42 7.89 -13.77
C TRP A 246 -15.81 6.51 -13.55
N GLY A 247 -15.04 6.31 -12.49
CA GLY A 247 -14.47 5.01 -12.13
C GLY A 247 -15.53 3.94 -11.85
N ALA A 248 -16.70 4.32 -11.31
CA ALA A 248 -17.82 3.41 -11.10
C ALA A 248 -18.48 2.96 -12.42
N ALA A 249 -18.39 3.76 -13.49
CA ALA A 249 -18.99 3.45 -14.79
C ALA A 249 -18.19 2.42 -15.62
N PHE A 250 -16.86 2.31 -15.44
CA PHE A 250 -15.96 1.50 -16.31
C PHE A 250 -15.60 0.10 -15.78
N GLY A 251 -16.39 -0.48 -14.87
CA GLY A 251 -16.23 -1.87 -14.41
C GLY A 251 -15.18 -2.08 -13.31
N LYS A 252 -15.04 -3.33 -12.83
CA LYS A 252 -14.37 -3.65 -11.54
C LYS A 252 -12.84 -3.47 -11.50
N ARG A 253 -12.13 -3.55 -12.63
CA ARG A 253 -10.65 -3.54 -12.68
C ARG A 253 -10.02 -2.13 -12.61
N PRO A 254 -10.50 -1.09 -13.32
CA PRO A 254 -9.94 0.26 -13.19
C PRO A 254 -10.43 1.00 -11.93
N TYR A 255 -11.46 0.49 -11.24
CA TYR A 255 -12.10 1.14 -10.09
C TYR A 255 -11.12 1.48 -8.95
N VAL A 256 -10.22 0.56 -8.59
CA VAL A 256 -9.23 0.79 -7.51
C VAL A 256 -8.24 1.90 -7.89
N HIS A 257 -7.82 1.96 -9.16
CA HIS A 257 -6.91 3.01 -9.63
C HIS A 257 -7.60 4.37 -9.62
N CYS A 258 -8.85 4.45 -10.07
CA CYS A 258 -9.65 5.68 -10.00
C CYS A 258 -9.83 6.16 -8.55
N TYR A 259 -10.14 5.25 -7.62
CA TYR A 259 -10.23 5.58 -6.20
C TYR A 259 -8.91 6.13 -5.63
N VAL A 260 -7.79 5.45 -5.90
CA VAL A 260 -6.48 5.90 -5.41
C VAL A 260 -6.12 7.27 -6.00
N THR A 261 -6.32 7.48 -7.31
CA THR A 261 -6.09 8.78 -7.95
C THR A 261 -6.98 9.87 -7.36
N ALA A 262 -8.26 9.60 -7.11
CA ALA A 262 -9.17 10.56 -6.52
C ALA A 262 -8.76 10.90 -5.08
N ALA A 263 -8.44 9.91 -4.25
CA ALA A 263 -7.97 10.12 -2.88
C ALA A 263 -6.69 10.97 -2.83
N VAL A 264 -5.76 10.71 -3.76
CA VAL A 264 -4.52 11.49 -3.92
C VAL A 264 -4.82 12.96 -4.22
N LEU A 265 -5.71 13.22 -5.18
CA LEU A 265 -6.11 14.58 -5.54
C LEU A 265 -6.84 15.29 -4.40
N THR A 266 -7.69 14.60 -3.64
CA THR A 266 -8.38 15.15 -2.47
C THR A 266 -7.39 15.53 -1.36
N VAL A 267 -6.35 14.74 -1.12
CA VAL A 267 -5.29 15.07 -0.14
C VAL A 267 -4.53 16.32 -0.57
N VAL A 268 -4.14 16.41 -1.85
CA VAL A 268 -3.50 17.62 -2.39
C VAL A 268 -4.41 18.83 -2.22
N ALA A 269 -5.71 18.69 -2.53
CA ALA A 269 -6.69 19.76 -2.39
C ALA A 269 -6.79 20.26 -0.94
N LEU A 270 -6.92 19.36 0.04
CA LEU A 270 -6.99 19.69 1.48
C LEU A 270 -5.76 20.48 1.96
N GLN A 271 -4.59 20.03 1.53
CA GLN A 271 -3.32 20.65 1.89
C GLN A 271 -3.21 22.07 1.27
N SER A 272 -3.61 22.22 0.01
CA SER A 272 -3.68 23.53 -0.66
C SER A 272 -4.77 24.45 -0.06
N THR A 273 -5.88 23.92 0.47
CA THR A 273 -6.89 24.72 1.17
C THR A 273 -6.33 25.32 2.46
N ALA A 274 -5.55 24.54 3.22
CA ALA A 274 -4.90 25.06 4.42
C ALA A 274 -3.92 26.20 4.09
N MET A 275 -3.18 26.06 2.98
CA MET A 275 -2.28 27.10 2.49
C MET A 275 -3.02 28.35 2.01
N SER A 276 -4.15 28.21 1.30
CA SER A 276 -4.96 29.36 0.89
C SER A 276 -5.50 30.10 2.11
N PHE A 277 -6.05 29.40 3.10
CA PHE A 277 -6.50 30.03 4.34
C PHE A 277 -5.40 30.86 5.03
N ASN A 278 -4.20 30.30 5.19
CA ASN A 278 -3.09 31.01 5.84
C ASN A 278 -2.62 32.23 5.05
N THR A 279 -2.44 32.09 3.73
CA THR A 279 -2.01 33.21 2.87
C THR A 279 -3.06 34.31 2.78
N GLY A 280 -4.36 33.95 2.80
CA GLY A 280 -5.46 34.90 2.93
C GLY A 280 -5.43 35.65 4.27
N LEU A 281 -5.15 34.95 5.38
CA LEU A 281 -5.03 35.57 6.70
C LEU A 281 -3.84 36.55 6.78
N VAL A 282 -2.68 36.15 6.25
CA VAL A 282 -1.49 37.03 6.15
C VAL A 282 -1.78 38.26 5.29
N ALA A 283 -2.55 38.10 4.20
CA ALA A 283 -2.91 39.22 3.34
C ALA A 283 -3.75 40.28 4.07
N VAL A 284 -4.66 39.85 4.95
CA VAL A 284 -5.57 40.76 5.70
C VAL A 284 -4.90 41.38 6.92
N LEU A 285 -4.00 40.63 7.59
CA LEU A 285 -3.37 41.04 8.84
C LEU A 285 -1.83 41.02 8.72
N PRO A 286 -1.23 41.88 7.87
CA PRO A 286 0.20 41.82 7.55
C PRO A 286 1.11 42.22 8.72
N ASP A 287 0.64 43.08 9.63
CA ASP A 287 1.47 43.63 10.72
C ASP A 287 1.63 42.67 11.92
N GLN A 288 0.89 41.55 11.92
CA GLN A 288 0.87 40.61 13.03
C GLN A 288 1.90 39.49 12.83
N THR A 289 2.99 39.53 13.58
CA THR A 289 4.11 38.56 13.50
C THR A 289 3.71 37.11 13.83
N TYR A 290 2.71 36.92 14.68
CA TYR A 290 2.21 35.57 15.02
C TYR A 290 1.58 34.87 13.80
N ILE A 291 0.95 35.62 12.89
CA ILE A 291 0.30 35.08 11.69
C ILE A 291 1.34 34.59 10.70
N HIS A 292 2.43 35.34 10.52
CA HIS A 292 3.56 34.92 9.68
C HIS A 292 4.25 33.69 10.24
N THR A 293 4.44 33.62 11.56
CA THR A 293 5.02 32.45 12.22
C THR A 293 4.14 31.22 12.05
N MET A 294 2.82 31.37 12.25
CA MET A 294 1.84 30.31 12.00
C MET A 294 1.85 29.86 10.54
N ALA A 295 1.85 30.79 9.59
CA ALA A 295 1.87 30.50 8.16
C ALA A 295 3.14 29.73 7.74
N ASN A 296 4.30 30.10 8.30
CA ASN A 296 5.56 29.39 8.06
C ASN A 296 5.53 27.95 8.61
N ILE A 297 5.02 27.76 9.84
CA ILE A 297 4.91 26.42 10.45
C ILE A 297 3.99 25.53 9.62
N VAL A 298 2.79 26.01 9.28
CA VAL A 298 1.85 25.23 8.46
C VAL A 298 2.41 25.00 7.06
N GLY A 299 3.10 26.00 6.50
CA GLY A 299 3.78 25.89 5.21
C GLY A 299 4.87 24.81 5.22
N SER A 300 5.72 24.76 6.24
CA SER A 300 6.75 23.72 6.38
C SER A 300 6.14 22.32 6.51
N VAL A 301 5.08 22.17 7.32
CA VAL A 301 4.34 20.90 7.47
C VAL A 301 3.75 20.45 6.13
N PHE A 302 3.14 21.37 5.39
CA PHE A 302 2.61 21.12 4.04
C PHE A 302 3.71 20.60 3.09
N HIS A 303 4.87 21.24 3.05
CA HIS A 303 5.97 20.83 2.16
C HIS A 303 6.52 19.46 2.55
N VAL A 304 6.73 19.19 3.84
CA VAL A 304 7.21 17.88 4.31
C VAL A 304 6.20 16.78 3.95
N ASN A 305 4.91 17.00 4.20
CA ASN A 305 3.86 16.03 3.88
C ASN A 305 3.76 15.80 2.36
N THR A 306 3.84 16.86 1.57
CA THR A 306 3.83 16.78 0.10
C THR A 306 5.05 16.01 -0.43
N CYS A 307 6.25 16.27 0.10
CA CYS A 307 7.46 15.53 -0.28
C CYS A 307 7.38 14.04 0.07
N LEU A 308 6.93 13.70 1.28
CA LEU A 308 6.72 12.31 1.69
C LEU A 308 5.69 11.63 0.80
N PHE A 309 4.61 12.33 0.46
CA PHE A 309 3.56 11.83 -0.39
C PHE A 309 4.02 11.62 -1.84
N LEU A 310 4.72 12.59 -2.44
CA LEU A 310 5.31 12.46 -3.77
C LEU A 310 6.35 11.34 -3.82
N PHE A 311 7.14 11.16 -2.76
CA PHE A 311 8.06 10.03 -2.64
C PHE A 311 7.32 8.69 -2.64
N ARG A 312 6.22 8.57 -1.88
CA ARG A 312 5.37 7.37 -1.89
C ARG A 312 4.70 7.14 -3.24
N LEU A 313 4.21 8.19 -3.91
CA LEU A 313 3.64 8.09 -5.26
C LEU A 313 4.69 7.67 -6.29
N ALA A 314 5.90 8.24 -6.23
CA ALA A 314 7.01 7.87 -7.10
C ALA A 314 7.38 6.39 -6.92
N GLN A 315 7.37 5.88 -5.69
CA GLN A 315 7.54 4.44 -5.41
C GLN A 315 6.44 3.60 -6.06
N ILE A 316 5.18 4.04 -6.02
CA ILE A 316 4.03 3.32 -6.62
C ILE A 316 4.08 3.33 -8.16
N PHE A 317 4.35 4.49 -8.78
CA PHE A 317 4.39 4.61 -10.24
C PHE A 317 5.66 4.01 -10.85
N SER A 318 6.83 4.16 -10.20
CA SER A 318 8.05 3.47 -10.63
C SER A 318 7.88 1.95 -10.58
N PHE A 319 7.08 1.46 -9.64
CA PHE A 319 6.70 0.06 -9.57
C PHE A 319 5.76 -0.34 -10.72
N SER A 320 4.77 0.51 -11.07
CA SER A 320 3.80 0.21 -12.13
C SER A 320 4.39 0.25 -13.55
N GLU A 321 5.28 1.19 -13.86
CA GLU A 321 5.99 1.25 -15.16
C GLU A 321 6.93 0.04 -15.35
N ARG A 322 7.64 -0.38 -14.29
CA ARG A 322 8.47 -1.58 -14.34
C ARG A 322 7.63 -2.85 -14.50
N CYS A 323 6.46 -2.93 -13.87
CA CYS A 323 5.52 -4.02 -14.09
C CYS A 323 4.93 -4.03 -15.52
N LEU A 324 4.56 -2.87 -16.09
CA LEU A 324 4.05 -2.77 -17.46
C LEU A 324 5.12 -3.10 -18.50
N SER A 325 6.36 -2.64 -18.27
CA SER A 325 7.54 -3.00 -19.05
C SER A 325 7.72 -4.53 -19.09
N MET A 326 7.57 -5.22 -17.95
CA MET A 326 7.69 -6.68 -17.85
C MET A 326 6.53 -7.48 -18.47
N ILE A 327 5.34 -6.88 -18.62
CA ILE A 327 4.18 -7.53 -19.24
C ILE A 327 4.21 -7.41 -20.77
N SER A 328 4.89 -6.39 -21.31
CA SER A 328 5.01 -6.15 -22.76
C SER A 328 5.62 -7.32 -23.57
N PRO A 329 6.64 -8.08 -23.09
CA PRO A 329 7.20 -9.22 -23.79
C PRO A 329 6.27 -10.44 -23.68
N LEU A 330 5.57 -10.62 -22.55
CA LEU A 330 4.60 -11.68 -22.34
C LEU A 330 3.37 -11.53 -23.26
N ARG A 331 2.95 -10.29 -23.55
CA ARG A 331 1.95 -10.03 -24.60
C ARG A 331 2.45 -10.39 -25.99
N ARG A 332 3.71 -10.08 -26.31
CA ARG A 332 4.31 -10.47 -27.60
C ARG A 332 4.42 -11.98 -27.75
N LEU A 333 4.84 -12.70 -26.70
CA LEU A 333 4.87 -14.16 -26.68
C LEU A 333 3.47 -14.76 -26.85
N LYS A 334 2.46 -14.22 -26.15
CA LYS A 334 1.09 -14.71 -26.28
C LYS A 334 0.49 -14.46 -27.67
N CYS A 335 0.80 -13.34 -28.32
CA CYS A 335 0.42 -13.10 -29.71
C CYS A 335 1.13 -14.06 -30.68
N ASN A 336 2.42 -14.34 -30.45
CA ASN A 336 3.21 -15.22 -31.32
C ASN A 336 2.78 -16.69 -31.21
N ILE A 337 2.41 -17.14 -30.00
CA ILE A 337 1.85 -18.48 -29.77
C ILE A 337 0.46 -18.58 -30.42
N ASN A 338 -0.38 -17.54 -30.29
CA ASN A 338 -1.71 -17.54 -30.91
C ASN A 338 -1.66 -17.50 -32.45
N SER A 339 -0.65 -16.87 -33.06
CA SER A 339 -0.48 -16.93 -34.53
C SER A 339 0.00 -18.30 -34.99
N GLN A 340 0.90 -18.95 -34.25
CA GLN A 340 1.37 -20.31 -34.59
C GLN A 340 0.28 -21.39 -34.45
N ILE A 341 -0.71 -21.19 -33.58
CA ILE A 341 -1.84 -22.11 -33.41
C ILE A 341 -2.92 -21.89 -34.50
N ALA A 342 -3.00 -20.72 -35.11
CA ALA A 342 -3.98 -20.41 -36.16
C ALA A 342 -3.56 -20.92 -37.55
N ASP A 343 -2.28 -21.26 -37.73
CA ASP A 343 -1.71 -21.78 -38.99
C ASP A 343 -1.67 -23.33 -39.04
N ILE A 344 -2.32 -24.03 -38.09
CA ILE A 344 -2.46 -25.51 -38.02
C ILE A 344 -3.94 -25.87 -38.22
#